data_AF-A0A258T0W7-F1
#
_entry.id   AF-A0A258T0W7-F1
#
_cell.length_a   1.000
_cell.length_b   1.000
_cell.length_c   1.000
_cell.angle_alpha   90.00
_cell.angle_beta   90.00
_cell.angle_gamma   90.00
#
_symmetry.space_group_name_H-M   'P 1'
#
loop_
_entity.id
_entity.type
_entity.pdbx_description
1 polymer ?
#
loop_
_entity_poly.entity_id
_entity_poly.type
_entity_poly.pdbx_seq_one_letter_code
_entity_poly.pdbx_strand_id
1 'polypeptide(L)' 'ELPHLRFIMENDRELTLARLALVHGVAAVLASGLLVLGVEAVQELK' A
#
# COMPACT_ATOMS: atom_id res chain seq x y z
N GLU A 1 14.39 -18.25 -9.19
CA GLU A 1 13.18 -17.67 -8.59
C GLU A 1 13.40 -17.37 -7.11
N LEU A 2 13.22 -16.13 -6.67
CA LEU A 2 13.32 -15.71 -5.25
C LEU A 2 11.89 -15.50 -4.71
N PRO A 3 11.17 -16.56 -4.28
CA PRO A 3 9.74 -16.48 -3.98
C PRO A 3 9.39 -15.54 -2.82
N HIS A 4 10.34 -15.27 -1.93
CA HIS A 4 10.19 -14.33 -0.81
C HIS A 4 10.15 -12.86 -1.22
N LEU A 5 10.62 -12.52 -2.43
CA LEU A 5 10.53 -11.16 -2.98
C LEU A 5 9.17 -10.85 -3.58
N ARG A 6 8.30 -11.86 -3.73
CA ARG A 6 6.94 -11.63 -4.19
C ARG A 6 6.15 -10.93 -3.09
N PHE A 7 5.40 -9.92 -3.50
CA PHE A 7 4.46 -9.24 -2.62
C PHE A 7 3.30 -10.18 -2.24
N ILE A 8 2.75 -10.89 -3.24
CA ILE A 8 1.69 -11.89 -3.10
C ILE A 8 2.32 -13.27 -2.87
N MET A 9 1.90 -13.92 -1.79
CA MET A 9 2.33 -15.26 -1.41
C MET A 9 1.14 -16.22 -1.49
N GLU A 10 1.06 -17.05 -2.53
CA GLU A 10 -0.10 -17.95 -2.75
C GLU A 10 -0.32 -18.93 -1.58
N ASN A 11 0.77 -19.39 -0.97
CA ASN A 11 0.72 -20.31 0.16
C ASN A 11 0.50 -19.60 1.51
N ASP A 12 0.47 -18.27 1.53
CA ASP A 12 0.33 -17.46 2.75
C ASP A 12 -0.54 -16.22 2.47
N ARG A 13 -1.85 -16.45 2.54
CA ARG A 13 -2.87 -15.43 2.33
C ARG A 13 -2.86 -14.37 3.44
N GLU A 14 -2.56 -14.76 4.68
CA GLU A 14 -2.57 -13.85 5.82
C GLU A 14 -1.45 -12.82 5.69
N LEU A 15 -0.23 -13.25 5.33
CA LEU A 15 0.89 -12.35 5.05
C LEU A 15 0.58 -11.39 3.90
N THR A 16 -0.07 -11.89 2.83
CA THR A 16 -0.48 -11.06 1.70
C THR A 16 -1.48 -9.98 2.15
N LEU A 17 -2.47 -10.34 2.95
CA LEU A 17 -3.47 -9.40 3.48
C LEU A 17 -2.84 -8.38 4.43
N ALA A 18 -1.92 -8.79 5.30
CA ALA A 18 -1.23 -7.88 6.21
C ALA A 18 -0.41 -6.83 5.44
N ARG A 19 0.28 -7.24 4.37
CA ARG A 19 1.03 -6.33 3.49
C ARG A 19 0.10 -5.37 2.73
N LEU A 20 -1.05 -5.85 2.25
CA LEU A 20 -2.06 -4.98 1.63
C LEU A 20 -2.59 -3.95 2.62
N ALA A 21 -2.95 -4.37 3.84
CA ALA A 21 -3.40 -3.47 4.89
C ALA A 21 -2.35 -2.39 5.21
N LEU A 22 -1.07 -2.77 5.25
CA LEU A 22 0.03 -1.81 5.42
C LEU A 22 0.06 -0.78 4.29
N VAL A 23 -0.01 -1.21 3.02
CA VAL A 23 -0.03 -0.31 1.86
C VAL A 23 -1.22 0.65 1.93
N HIS A 24 -2.42 0.14 2.25
CA HIS A 24 -3.60 0.98 2.42
C HIS A 24 -3.44 2.00 3.56
N GLY A 25 -2.87 1.59 4.69
CA GLY A 25 -2.60 2.46 5.82
C GLY A 25 -1.63 3.60 5.46
N VAL A 26 -0.52 3.28 4.80
CA VAL A 26 0.44 4.30 4.33
C VAL A 26 -0.22 5.25 3.33
N ALA A 27 -0.98 4.73 2.37
CA ALA A 27 -1.71 5.57 1.41
C ALA A 27 -2.68 6.54 2.10
N ALA A 28 -3.41 6.07 3.12
CA ALA A 28 -4.32 6.92 3.89
C ALA A 28 -3.59 8.02 4.68
N VAL A 29 -2.44 7.70 5.29
CA VAL A 29 -1.60 8.68 5.99
C VAL A 29 -1.08 9.74 5.02
N LEU A 30 -0.57 9.31 3.85
CA LEU A 30 -0.08 10.24 2.83
C LEU A 30 -1.20 11.15 2.31
N ALA A 31 -2.36 10.60 1.99
CA ALA A 31 -3.52 11.38 1.53
C ALA A 31 -3.96 12.40 2.59
N SER A 32 -4.01 11.99 3.87
CA SER A 32 -4.34 12.88 4.98
C SER A 32 -3.29 14.00 5.13
N GLY A 33 -2.00 13.67 5.03
CA GLY A 33 -0.92 14.64 5.13
C GLY A 33 -0.92 15.65 3.98
N LEU A 34 -1.15 15.19 2.75
CA LEU A 34 -1.26 16.06 1.58
C LEU A 34 -2.46 17.01 1.69
N LEU A 35 -3.61 16.51 2.16
CA LEU A 35 -4.80 17.33 2.40
C LEU A 35 -4.53 18.44 3.42
N VAL A 36 -3.79 18.15 4.49
CA VAL A 36 -3.37 19.16 5.48
C VAL A 36 -2.47 20.23 4.85
N LEU A 37 -1.62 19.87 3.91
CA LEU A 37 -0.77 20.80 3.17
C LEU A 37 -1.51 21.58 2.07
N GLY A 38 -2.83 21.34 1.90
CA GLY A 38 -3.63 21.94 0.82
C GLY A 38 -3.33 21.35 -0.56
N VAL A 39 -2.72 20.16 -0.61
CA VAL A 39 -2.38 19.44 -1.84
C VAL A 39 -3.37 18.29 -2.01
N GLU A 40 -4.04 18.23 -3.16
CA GLU A 40 -4.89 17.09 -3.48
C GLU A 40 -4.00 15.90 -3.87
N ALA A 41 -4.16 14.79 -3.16
CA ALA A 41 -3.47 13.55 -3.48
C ALA A 41 -4.02 13.00 -4.80
N VAL A 42 -3.20 12.97 -5.84
CA VAL A 42 -3.59 12.38 -7.13
C VAL A 42 -3.76 10.86 -6.97
N GLN A 43 -4.90 10.33 -7.41
CA GLN A 43 -5.06 8.89 -7.61
C GLN A 43 -4.12 8.50 -8.75
N GLU A 44 -3.18 7.58 -8.46
CA GLU A 44 -2.09 7.06 -9.30
C GLU A 44 -2.00 7.52 -10.77
N LEU A 45 -0.81 8.01 -11.15
CA LEU A 45 -0.43 8.27 -12.54
C LEU A 45 -0.48 6.96 -13.35
N LYS A 46 -1.19 6.99 -14.48
CA LYS A 46 -1.17 5.93 -15.50
C LYS A 46 0.23 5.63 -16.01
#